data_AF-A0A257GZ72-F1
#
_entry.id   AF-A0A257GZ72-F1
#
_cell.length_a   1.000
_cell.length_b   1.000
_cell.length_c   1.000
_cell.angle_alpha   90.00
_cell.angle_beta   90.00
_cell.angle_gamma   90.00
#
_symmetry.space_group_name_H-M   'P 1'
#
loop_
_entity.id
_entity.type
_entity.pdbx_description
1 polymer ?
#
loop_
_entity_poly.entity_id
_entity_poly.type
_entity_poly.pdbx_seq_one_letter_code
_entity_poly.pdbx_strand_id
1 'polypeptide(L)'
;METAKLELREAENAREAAKKQLEMERTHSSSSNGMELLQGQGGGVTIATPEIDARIDAQKRNLDGLLQRYTDKHPDIVSTRRLIAELEEQRKREVAEQRKLAAAAPAPTGVTANSSLALQELSRLMATSEVQVAALKARVAEYGSRYEQARALSRTSPQIEAEAAQLNRDYAIIKKNYEDLVARRQSAVMSGDLDMASGVVDFRLIDPPRVSPRPVSPNRLILLPLALVVAVAAGLFAAFVGSQLRPVFNDAQELRAKTGLPLLGVVSMILTDDDQRRERSNRMRFYFGTGGLLASYLVAMITVSILAARQIG
;
A
#
# COMPACT_ATOMS: atom_id res chain seq x y z
N MET A 1 29.66 10.74 45.45
CA MET A 1 29.49 12.19 45.24
C MET A 1 29.49 12.94 46.57
N GLU A 2 28.69 12.50 47.55
CA GLU A 2 28.63 13.13 48.88
C GLU A 2 29.97 13.09 49.61
N THR A 3 30.68 11.96 49.57
CA THR A 3 32.05 11.84 50.12
C THR A 3 33.03 12.83 49.49
N ALA A 4 33.05 12.94 48.16
CA ALA A 4 33.92 13.90 47.45
C ALA A 4 33.57 15.37 47.74
N LYS A 5 32.29 15.69 47.98
CA LYS A 5 31.85 17.03 48.40
C LYS A 5 32.27 17.33 49.84
N LEU A 6 32.21 16.34 50.72
CA LEU A 6 32.69 16.43 52.10
C LEU A 6 34.20 16.68 52.12
N GLU A 7 34.98 15.87 51.40
CA GLU A 7 36.44 16.02 51.25
C GLU A 7 36.82 17.40 50.69
N LEU A 8 36.08 17.90 49.69
CA LEU A 8 36.29 19.25 49.17
C LEU A 8 36.07 20.32 50.24
N ARG A 9 34.98 20.20 51.02
CA ARG A 9 34.64 21.16 52.07
C ARG A 9 35.66 21.15 53.20
N GLU A 10 36.16 19.96 53.57
CA GLU A 10 37.25 19.79 54.53
C GLU A 10 38.56 20.42 54.02
N ALA A 11 38.91 20.20 52.76
CA ALA A 11 40.10 20.80 52.14
C ALA A 11 39.98 22.33 51.99
N GLU A 12 38.80 22.86 51.68
CA GLU A 12 38.55 24.32 51.64
C GLU A 12 38.72 24.95 53.02
N ASN A 13 38.20 24.31 54.07
CA ASN A 13 38.39 24.74 55.46
C ASN A 13 39.87 24.70 55.86
N ALA A 14 40.61 23.65 55.48
CA ALA A 14 42.05 23.53 55.74
C ALA A 14 42.85 24.62 55.01
N ARG A 15 42.51 24.95 53.76
CA ARG A 15 43.10 26.05 53.00
C ARG A 15 42.82 27.41 53.68
N GLU A 16 41.60 27.64 54.15
CA GLU A 16 41.28 28.88 54.88
C GLU A 16 42.03 29.01 56.20
N ALA A 17 42.21 27.90 56.94
CA ALA A 17 43.02 27.88 58.15
C ALA A 17 44.50 28.21 57.86
N ALA A 18 45.08 27.58 56.83
CA ALA A 18 46.45 27.86 56.38
C ALA A 18 46.62 29.31 55.90
N LYS A 19 45.62 29.86 55.18
CA LYS A 19 45.61 31.26 54.75
C LYS A 19 45.61 32.23 55.94
N LYS A 20 44.79 31.97 56.96
CA LYS A 20 44.75 32.79 58.19
C LYS A 20 46.09 32.76 58.92
N GLN A 21 46.74 31.61 59.01
CA GLN A 21 48.09 31.49 59.60
C GLN A 21 49.13 32.29 58.84
N LEU A 22 49.11 32.24 57.51
CA LEU A 22 50.02 33.01 56.65
C LEU A 22 49.78 34.52 56.76
N GLU A 23 48.51 34.97 56.86
CA GLU A 23 48.18 36.39 57.10
C GLU A 23 48.63 36.87 58.49
N MET A 24 48.50 36.03 59.54
CA MET A 24 49.01 36.34 60.89
C MET A 24 50.54 36.44 60.93
N GLU A 25 51.26 35.56 60.24
CA GLU A 25 52.72 35.62 60.18
C GLU A 25 53.20 36.82 59.35
N ARG A 26 52.55 37.10 58.22
CA ARG A 26 52.86 38.25 57.34
C ARG A 26 52.61 39.60 58.02
N THR A 27 51.62 39.69 58.93
CA THR A 27 51.37 40.89 59.77
C THR A 27 52.40 41.04 60.89
N HIS A 28 52.98 39.95 61.41
CA HIS A 28 54.10 40.02 62.36
C HIS A 28 55.43 40.36 61.68
N SER A 29 55.68 39.85 60.46
CA SER A 29 56.91 40.13 59.70
C SER A 29 56.97 41.52 59.06
N SER A 30 55.84 42.25 58.97
CA SER A 30 55.80 43.60 58.39
C SER A 30 56.29 44.71 59.34
N SER A 31 56.65 44.38 60.59
CA SER A 31 57.24 45.33 61.56
C SER A 31 58.78 45.36 61.56
N SER A 32 59.49 44.58 60.72
CA SER A 32 60.96 44.49 60.74
C SER A 32 61.59 44.47 59.34
N ASN A 33 62.05 45.65 58.88
CA ASN A 33 62.99 45.92 57.75
C ASN A 33 62.55 45.46 56.34
N GLY A 34 62.78 46.16 55.22
CA GLY A 34 63.85 47.09 54.86
C GLY A 34 64.84 46.42 53.88
N MET A 35 64.61 46.60 52.56
CA MET A 35 65.59 46.54 51.45
C MET A 35 66.24 45.19 51.04
N GLU A 36 65.82 44.69 49.85
CA GLU A 36 66.65 44.35 48.67
C GLU A 36 67.37 42.97 48.46
N LEU A 37 66.95 42.32 47.34
CA LEU A 37 67.59 41.48 46.27
C LEU A 37 68.23 40.08 46.45
N LEU A 38 67.39 39.06 46.19
CA LEU A 38 67.35 37.97 45.16
C LEU A 38 67.98 36.54 45.27
N GLN A 39 68.61 35.96 44.27
CA GLN A 39 68.92 34.55 43.90
C GLN A 39 69.51 33.47 44.88
N GLY A 40 69.06 32.22 44.90
CA GLY A 40 68.31 31.43 43.94
C GLY A 40 68.76 29.95 44.01
N GLN A 41 68.07 29.04 43.32
CA GLN A 41 68.64 28.01 42.44
C GLN A 41 67.55 27.05 41.90
N GLY A 42 67.64 26.75 40.59
CA GLY A 42 67.44 25.38 40.10
C GLY A 42 66.15 25.06 39.35
N GLY A 43 66.04 25.52 38.10
CA GLY A 43 65.08 24.98 37.13
C GLY A 43 65.39 25.53 35.75
N GLY A 44 65.76 24.66 34.80
CA GLY A 44 66.13 25.06 33.44
C GLY A 44 65.09 25.99 32.83
N VAL A 45 65.55 27.15 32.36
CA VAL A 45 64.70 28.17 31.74
C VAL A 45 64.14 27.60 30.43
N THR A 46 62.96 27.00 30.51
CA THR A 46 62.07 26.88 29.36
C THR A 46 61.53 28.27 29.11
N ILE A 47 62.02 28.90 28.05
CA ILE A 47 61.40 30.11 27.50
C ILE A 47 60.03 29.66 27.00
N ALA A 48 59.02 29.84 27.84
CA ALA A 48 57.67 29.38 27.60
C ALA A 48 56.95 30.41 26.75
N THR A 49 56.47 30.00 25.59
CA THR A 49 55.53 30.76 24.77
C THR A 49 54.16 30.08 24.89
N PRO A 50 53.46 30.22 26.05
CA PRO A 50 52.30 29.38 26.38
C PRO A 50 51.14 29.52 25.38
N GLU A 51 50.98 30.72 24.79
CA GLU A 51 49.96 31.00 23.78
C GLU A 51 50.19 30.25 22.46
N ILE A 52 51.44 30.19 21.97
CA ILE A 52 51.77 29.48 20.72
C ILE A 52 51.74 27.96 20.96
N ASP A 53 52.25 27.50 22.10
CA ASP A 53 52.26 26.09 22.47
C ASP A 53 50.82 25.54 22.62
N ALA A 54 49.90 26.29 23.25
CA ALA A 54 48.50 25.91 23.34
C ALA A 54 47.81 25.83 21.97
N ARG A 55 48.14 26.73 21.03
CA ARG A 55 47.61 26.71 19.66
C ARG A 55 48.14 25.52 18.87
N ILE A 56 49.42 25.19 18.99
CA ILE A 56 50.02 24.01 18.35
C ILE A 56 49.35 22.73 18.85
N ASP A 57 49.14 22.59 20.16
CA ASP A 57 48.51 21.41 20.75
C ASP A 57 47.04 21.27 20.34
N ALA A 58 46.30 22.37 20.25
CA ALA A 58 44.94 22.37 19.73
C ALA A 58 44.87 21.90 18.27
N GLN A 59 45.80 22.36 17.43
CA GLN A 59 45.87 21.95 16.02
C GLN A 59 46.33 20.49 15.85
N LYS A 60 47.21 19.98 16.73
CA LYS A 60 47.60 18.56 16.76
C LYS A 60 46.42 17.65 17.12
N ARG A 61 45.61 18.02 18.12
CA ARG A 61 44.38 17.27 18.46
C ARG A 61 43.36 17.29 17.33
N ASN A 62 43.23 18.41 16.62
CA ASN A 62 42.38 18.50 15.44
C ASN A 62 42.86 17.56 14.32
N LEU A 63 44.18 17.53 14.08
CA LEU A 63 44.79 16.60 13.11
C LEU A 63 44.50 15.13 13.46
N ASP A 64 44.62 14.75 14.73
CA ASP A 64 44.33 13.38 15.18
C ASP A 64 42.86 13.01 14.95
N GLY A 65 41.93 13.94 15.21
CA GLY A 65 40.52 13.75 14.90
C GLY A 65 40.21 13.62 13.41
N LEU A 66 40.92 14.38 12.56
CA LEU A 66 40.79 14.30 11.11
C LEU A 66 41.34 12.97 10.57
N LEU A 67 42.45 12.45 11.10
CA LEU A 67 43.04 11.18 10.68
C LEU A 67 42.17 9.96 11.02
N GLN A 68 41.29 10.04 12.02
CA GLN A 68 40.32 8.99 12.31
C GLN A 68 39.20 8.89 11.26
N ARG A 69 38.97 9.96 10.48
CA ARG A 69 37.84 10.09 9.55
C ARG A 69 38.26 10.20 8.09
N TYR A 70 39.45 10.74 7.83
CA TYR A 70 39.94 11.07 6.50
C TYR A 70 41.34 10.47 6.27
N THR A 71 41.70 10.28 4.99
CA THR A 71 43.01 9.78 4.58
C THR A 71 44.03 10.91 4.48
N ASP A 72 45.34 10.59 4.52
CA ASP A 72 46.44 11.56 4.51
C ASP A 72 46.43 12.58 3.34
N LYS A 73 45.67 12.30 2.27
CA LYS A 73 45.55 13.16 1.08
C LYS A 73 44.40 14.17 1.15
N HIS A 74 43.61 14.20 2.22
CA HIS A 74 42.48 15.12 2.34
C HIS A 74 42.97 16.58 2.44
N PRO A 75 42.33 17.55 1.73
CA PRO A 75 42.76 18.96 1.74
C PRO A 75 42.82 19.57 3.15
N ASP A 76 41.94 19.14 4.06
CA ASP A 76 41.90 19.62 5.45
C ASP A 76 43.08 19.12 6.29
N ILE A 77 43.58 17.91 6.02
CA ILE A 77 44.79 17.37 6.69
C ILE A 77 46.03 18.13 6.20
N VAL A 78 46.10 18.41 4.89
CA VAL A 78 47.21 19.18 4.29
C VAL A 78 47.24 20.61 4.82
N SER A 79 46.10 21.28 4.90
CA SER A 79 46.01 22.65 5.45
C SER A 79 46.36 22.70 6.94
N THR A 80 45.86 21.75 7.74
CA THR A 80 46.17 21.66 9.18
C THR A 80 47.67 21.38 9.42
N ARG A 81 48.28 20.46 8.64
CA ARG A 81 49.74 20.21 8.71
C ARG A 81 50.56 21.44 8.34
N ARG A 82 50.14 22.18 7.30
CA ARG A 82 50.79 23.44 6.90
C ARG A 82 50.70 24.50 8.01
N LEU A 83 49.55 24.62 8.66
CA LEU A 83 49.33 25.56 9.76
C LEU A 83 50.18 25.21 10.99
N ILE A 84 50.31 23.92 11.33
CA ILE A 84 51.19 23.46 12.41
C ILE A 84 52.65 23.83 12.10
N ALA A 85 53.10 23.62 10.86
CA ALA A 85 54.47 23.96 10.46
C ALA A 85 54.75 25.47 10.58
N GLU A 86 53.78 26.32 10.21
CA GLU A 86 53.88 27.77 10.34
C GLU A 86 53.94 28.21 11.81
N LEU A 87 53.10 27.64 12.68
CA LEU A 87 53.12 27.93 14.12
C LEU A 87 54.43 27.47 14.79
N GLU A 88 54.99 26.33 14.38
CA GLU A 88 56.28 25.86 14.88
C GLU A 88 57.44 26.78 14.44
N GLU A 89 57.35 27.36 13.24
CA GLU A 89 58.32 28.34 12.77
C GLU A 89 58.21 29.67 13.53
N GLN A 90 57.00 30.16 13.77
CA GLN A 90 56.75 31.34 14.60
C GLN A 90 57.28 31.14 16.02
N ARG A 91 57.03 29.97 16.63
CA ARG A 91 57.59 29.58 17.93
C ARG A 91 59.12 29.67 17.94
N LYS A 92 59.78 29.13 16.91
CA LYS A 92 61.25 29.15 16.82
C LYS A 92 61.79 30.57 16.73
N ARG A 93 61.13 31.45 15.98
CA ARG A 93 61.51 32.87 15.84
C ARG A 93 61.34 33.60 17.17
N GLU A 94 60.21 33.45 17.85
CA GLU A 94 59.99 34.09 19.15
C GLU A 94 60.92 33.57 20.24
N VAL A 95 61.16 32.26 20.31
CA VAL A 95 62.14 31.69 21.24
C VAL A 95 63.55 32.19 20.93
N ALA A 96 63.93 32.36 19.66
CA ALA A 96 65.23 32.90 19.28
C ALA A 96 65.39 34.39 19.63
N GLU A 97 64.36 35.20 19.40
CA GLU A 97 64.31 36.61 19.78
C GLU A 97 64.34 36.77 21.31
N GLN A 98 63.55 35.98 22.03
CA GLN A 98 63.56 35.96 23.49
C GLN A 98 64.88 35.42 24.07
N ARG A 99 65.56 34.47 23.40
CA ARG A 99 66.93 34.05 23.78
C ARG A 99 67.96 35.15 23.59
N LYS A 100 67.87 35.92 22.49
CA LYS A 100 68.75 37.08 22.26
C LYS A 100 68.52 38.20 23.27
N LEU A 101 67.27 38.44 23.65
CA LEU A 101 66.90 39.42 24.68
C LEU A 101 67.30 38.94 26.09
N ALA A 102 67.17 37.65 26.39
CA ALA A 102 67.61 37.05 27.66
C ALA A 102 69.14 36.98 27.80
N ALA A 103 69.89 36.98 26.70
CA ALA A 103 71.36 37.08 26.71
C ALA A 103 71.88 38.51 26.94
N ALA A 104 71.01 39.53 26.86
CA ALA A 104 71.35 40.94 27.02
C ALA A 104 70.89 41.56 28.36
N ALA A 105 70.26 40.78 29.25
CA ALA A 105 69.78 41.25 30.54
C ALA A 105 70.60 40.64 31.70
N PRO A 106 71.08 41.43 32.69
CA PRO A 106 71.78 40.92 33.84
C PRO A 106 70.85 40.05 34.71
N ALA A 107 71.32 38.86 35.07
CA ALA A 107 70.67 38.01 36.05
C ALA A 107 70.64 38.69 37.43
N PRO A 108 69.54 38.66 38.20
CA PRO A 108 69.56 39.23 39.54
C PRO A 108 69.84 38.13 40.59
N THR A 109 70.79 38.44 41.49
CA THR A 109 71.49 37.63 42.53
C THR A 109 70.89 37.70 43.94
N GLY A 110 71.31 36.78 44.82
CA GLY A 110 70.84 36.36 46.16
C GLY A 110 70.43 37.27 47.31
N VAL A 111 69.30 36.95 47.94
CA VAL A 111 68.89 37.19 49.33
C VAL A 111 68.78 35.84 50.05
N THR A 112 69.59 35.77 51.08
CA THR A 112 69.64 34.91 52.27
C THR A 112 68.29 34.91 53.02
N ALA A 113 67.59 33.79 53.22
CA ALA A 113 67.88 32.72 54.20
C ALA A 113 67.99 33.24 55.64
N ASN A 114 66.84 33.34 56.35
CA ASN A 114 66.64 32.87 57.74
C ASN A 114 65.31 33.37 58.36
N SER A 115 64.68 34.44 57.84
CA SER A 115 63.27 34.81 58.09
C SER A 115 62.32 34.33 56.99
N SER A 116 62.88 33.93 55.86
CA SER A 116 62.16 33.42 54.68
C SER A 116 61.80 31.94 54.74
N LEU A 117 62.48 31.11 55.54
CA LEU A 117 62.26 29.65 55.54
C LEU A 117 60.87 29.26 56.09
N ALA A 118 60.40 29.91 57.17
CA ALA A 118 59.07 29.67 57.73
C ALA A 118 57.96 30.14 56.76
N LEU A 119 58.07 31.36 56.23
CA LEU A 119 57.18 31.89 55.19
C LEU A 119 57.23 31.07 53.88
N GLN A 120 58.38 30.51 53.53
CA GLN A 120 58.54 29.66 52.34
C GLN A 120 57.91 28.28 52.55
N GLU A 121 57.99 27.72 53.75
CA GLU A 121 57.29 26.47 54.08
C GLU A 121 55.78 26.69 54.20
N LEU A 122 55.32 27.80 54.81
CA LEU A 122 53.90 28.15 54.85
C LEU A 122 53.33 28.46 53.46
N SER A 123 54.07 29.16 52.60
CA SER A 123 53.64 29.40 51.21
C SER A 123 53.64 28.11 50.38
N ARG A 124 54.58 27.18 50.62
CA ARG A 124 54.54 25.84 50.04
C ARG A 124 53.32 25.06 50.52
N LEU A 125 53.01 25.08 51.82
CA LEU A 125 51.79 24.48 52.40
C LEU A 125 50.51 25.08 51.82
N MET A 126 50.48 26.40 51.63
CA MET A 126 49.36 27.07 50.97
C MET A 126 49.23 26.59 49.53
N ALA A 127 50.32 26.61 48.75
CA ALA A 127 50.30 26.15 47.36
C ALA A 127 49.89 24.68 47.24
N THR A 128 50.36 23.79 48.12
CA THR A 128 49.93 22.38 48.12
C THR A 128 48.46 22.23 48.50
N SER A 129 47.96 23.01 49.47
CA SER A 129 46.53 23.02 49.83
C SER A 129 45.65 23.56 48.70
N GLU A 130 46.09 24.57 47.96
CA GLU A 130 45.37 25.11 46.80
C GLU A 130 45.31 24.11 45.65
N VAL A 131 46.42 23.41 45.38
CA VAL A 131 46.45 22.32 44.40
C VAL A 131 45.51 21.17 44.82
N GLN A 132 45.47 20.81 46.10
CA GLN A 132 44.54 19.79 46.62
C GLN A 132 43.08 20.22 46.46
N VAL A 133 42.74 21.46 46.81
CA VAL A 133 41.38 22.01 46.61
C VAL A 133 41.02 22.02 45.12
N ALA A 134 41.93 22.46 44.24
CA ALA A 134 41.69 22.47 42.81
C ALA A 134 41.46 21.06 42.25
N ALA A 135 42.25 20.07 42.69
CA ALA A 135 42.08 18.67 42.31
C ALA A 135 40.74 18.09 42.80
N LEU A 136 40.35 18.37 44.06
CA LEU A 136 39.06 17.94 44.60
C LEU A 136 37.88 18.62 43.91
N LYS A 137 37.99 19.90 43.54
CA LYS A 137 36.97 20.60 42.73
C LYS A 137 36.78 19.95 41.37
N ALA A 138 37.88 19.66 40.67
CA ALA A 138 37.83 18.97 39.39
C ALA A 138 37.15 17.60 39.53
N ARG A 139 37.50 16.84 40.59
CA ARG A 139 36.91 15.53 40.87
C ARG A 139 35.41 15.61 41.19
N VAL A 140 34.97 16.60 41.96
CA VAL A 140 33.55 16.83 42.26
C VAL A 140 32.79 17.22 40.99
N ALA A 141 33.35 18.09 40.15
CA ALA A 141 32.75 18.50 38.88
C ALA A 141 32.58 17.30 37.93
N GLU A 142 33.62 16.45 37.82
CA GLU A 142 33.56 15.25 37.00
C GLU A 142 32.52 14.25 37.52
N TYR A 143 32.49 13.98 38.83
CA TYR A 143 31.45 13.11 39.40
C TYR A 143 30.04 13.70 39.26
N GLY A 144 29.90 15.02 39.32
CA GLY A 144 28.64 15.70 39.04
C GLY A 144 28.17 15.50 37.59
N SER A 145 29.08 15.68 36.63
CA SER A 145 28.79 15.44 35.21
C SER A 145 28.41 13.98 34.95
N ARG A 146 29.18 13.02 35.49
CA ARG A 146 28.87 11.58 35.37
C ARG A 146 27.53 11.22 35.99
N TYR A 147 27.18 11.82 37.14
CA TYR A 147 25.91 11.60 37.80
C TYR A 147 24.73 12.12 36.95
N GLU A 148 24.82 13.33 36.41
CA GLU A 148 23.76 13.88 35.55
C GLU A 148 23.62 13.08 34.25
N GLN A 149 24.72 12.62 33.65
CA GLN A 149 24.67 11.72 32.49
C GLN A 149 23.97 10.39 32.82
N ALA A 150 24.34 9.75 33.93
CA ALA A 150 23.72 8.50 34.38
C ALA A 150 22.23 8.70 34.70
N ARG A 151 21.87 9.83 35.30
CA ARG A 151 20.48 10.20 35.60
C ARG A 151 19.67 10.46 34.33
N ALA A 152 20.26 11.11 33.33
CA ALA A 152 19.64 11.32 32.03
C ALA A 152 19.39 9.99 31.32
N LEU A 153 20.40 9.10 31.28
CA LEU A 153 20.29 7.74 30.74
C LEU A 153 19.21 6.92 31.45
N SER A 154 19.13 7.00 32.78
CA SER A 154 18.12 6.31 33.57
C SER A 154 16.70 6.83 33.31
N ARG A 155 16.53 8.08 32.85
CA ARG A 155 15.23 8.66 32.48
C ARG A 155 14.82 8.30 31.06
N THR A 156 15.77 8.19 30.14
CA THR A 156 15.49 7.86 28.73
C THR A 156 15.32 6.37 28.52
N SER A 157 16.00 5.51 29.30
CA SER A 157 15.90 4.05 29.13
C SER A 157 14.45 3.52 29.22
N PRO A 158 13.62 3.90 30.22
CA PRO A 158 12.23 3.42 30.28
C PRO A 158 11.36 3.95 29.14
N GLN A 159 11.66 5.16 28.62
CA GLN A 159 10.90 5.74 27.51
C GLN A 159 11.17 4.98 26.22
N ILE A 160 12.43 4.66 25.95
CA ILE A 160 12.83 3.86 24.78
C ILE A 160 12.24 2.44 24.88
N GLU A 161 12.24 1.83 26.07
CA GLU A 161 11.64 0.52 26.28
C GLU A 161 10.12 0.52 26.07
N ALA A 162 9.43 1.54 26.58
CA ALA A 162 7.99 1.72 26.36
C ALA A 162 7.65 1.94 24.88
N GLU A 163 8.43 2.75 24.18
CA GLU A 163 8.27 2.99 22.74
C GLU A 163 8.52 1.70 21.94
N ALA A 164 9.59 0.97 22.23
CA ALA A 164 9.87 -0.32 21.60
C ALA A 164 8.76 -1.36 21.85
N ALA A 165 8.22 -1.41 23.08
CA ALA A 165 7.10 -2.28 23.42
C ALA A 165 5.82 -1.89 22.66
N GLN A 166 5.56 -0.59 22.51
CA GLN A 166 4.45 -0.08 21.71
C GLN A 166 4.60 -0.45 20.23
N LEU A 167 5.76 -0.17 19.62
CA LEU A 167 6.03 -0.52 18.22
C LEU A 167 5.89 -2.03 17.97
N ASN A 168 6.38 -2.88 18.87
CA ASN A 168 6.23 -4.33 18.75
C ASN A 168 4.76 -4.76 18.82
N ARG A 169 3.96 -4.14 19.69
CA ARG A 169 2.53 -4.40 19.80
C ARG A 169 1.79 -3.99 18.53
N ASP A 170 2.06 -2.79 18.04
CA ASP A 170 1.44 -2.24 16.82
C ASP A 170 1.81 -3.09 15.61
N TYR A 171 3.08 -3.46 15.47
CA TYR A 171 3.54 -4.39 14.44
C TYR A 171 2.82 -5.74 14.50
N ALA A 172 2.67 -6.33 15.70
CA ALA A 172 1.96 -7.59 15.87
C ALA A 172 0.48 -7.49 15.47
N ILE A 173 -0.19 -6.37 15.78
CA ILE A 173 -1.58 -6.12 15.37
C ILE A 173 -1.67 -5.98 13.84
N ILE A 174 -0.79 -5.19 13.23
CA ILE A 174 -0.77 -4.98 11.77
C ILE A 174 -0.49 -6.30 11.04
N LYS A 175 0.49 -7.08 11.51
CA LYS A 175 0.81 -8.40 10.97
C LYS A 175 -0.39 -9.34 11.03
N LYS A 176 -1.06 -9.41 12.17
CA LYS A 176 -2.26 -10.24 12.35
C LYS A 176 -3.40 -9.81 11.42
N ASN A 177 -3.68 -8.51 11.35
CA ASN A 177 -4.73 -7.99 10.46
C ASN A 177 -4.41 -8.28 8.98
N TYR A 178 -3.14 -8.17 8.58
CA TYR A 178 -2.70 -8.52 7.24
C TYR A 178 -2.89 -10.01 6.96
N GLU A 179 -2.48 -10.89 7.88
CA GLU A 179 -2.68 -12.34 7.77
C GLU A 179 -4.18 -12.70 7.65
N ASP A 180 -5.03 -12.07 8.47
CA ASP A 180 -6.49 -12.26 8.41
C ASP A 180 -7.08 -11.76 7.08
N LEU A 181 -6.62 -10.62 6.56
CA LEU A 181 -7.04 -10.07 5.27
C LEU A 181 -6.63 -10.99 4.11
N VAL A 182 -5.40 -11.51 4.14
CA VAL A 182 -4.90 -12.46 3.14
C VAL A 182 -5.70 -13.76 3.19
N ALA A 183 -5.97 -14.29 4.39
CA ALA A 183 -6.78 -15.48 4.58
C ALA A 183 -8.21 -15.29 4.04
N ARG A 184 -8.84 -14.15 4.36
CA ARG A 184 -10.17 -13.78 3.84
C ARG A 184 -10.19 -13.66 2.32
N ARG A 185 -9.19 -13.00 1.73
CA ARG A 185 -9.03 -12.90 0.28
C ARG A 185 -8.93 -14.29 -0.36
N GLN A 186 -8.11 -15.16 0.19
CA GLN A 186 -7.96 -16.52 -0.32
C GLN A 186 -9.26 -17.31 -0.21
N SER A 187 -9.96 -17.21 0.92
CA SER A 187 -11.27 -17.86 1.09
C SER A 187 -12.31 -17.35 0.09
N ALA A 188 -12.34 -16.04 -0.19
CA ALA A 188 -13.27 -15.45 -1.15
C ALA A 188 -12.94 -15.86 -2.59
N VAL A 189 -11.67 -15.98 -2.95
CA VAL A 189 -11.25 -16.51 -4.26
C VAL A 189 -11.68 -17.97 -4.38
N MET A 190 -11.42 -18.81 -3.38
CA MET A 190 -11.84 -20.21 -3.40
C MET A 190 -13.37 -20.35 -3.47
N SER A 191 -14.12 -19.54 -2.71
CA SER A 191 -15.59 -19.50 -2.79
C SER A 191 -16.10 -19.00 -4.14
N GLY A 192 -15.47 -18.00 -4.74
CA GLY A 192 -15.83 -17.52 -6.09
C GLY A 192 -15.56 -18.55 -7.17
N ASP A 193 -14.43 -19.26 -7.09
CA ASP A 193 -14.11 -20.38 -7.99
C ASP A 193 -15.10 -21.54 -7.80
N LEU A 194 -15.52 -21.82 -6.56
CA LEU A 194 -16.57 -22.79 -6.24
C LEU A 194 -17.95 -22.37 -6.73
N ASP A 195 -18.36 -21.11 -6.59
CA ASP A 195 -19.65 -20.60 -7.08
C ASP A 195 -19.73 -20.63 -8.61
N MET A 196 -18.61 -20.36 -9.29
CA MET A 196 -18.50 -20.49 -10.75
C MET A 196 -18.50 -21.95 -11.21
N ALA A 197 -17.86 -22.86 -10.45
CA ALA A 197 -17.84 -24.28 -10.75
C ALA A 197 -19.13 -25.03 -10.37
N SER A 198 -19.85 -24.57 -9.35
CA SER A 198 -21.03 -25.24 -8.78
C SER A 198 -22.36 -24.79 -9.37
N GLY A 199 -22.35 -23.85 -10.33
CA GLY A 199 -23.56 -23.44 -11.04
C GLY A 199 -24.54 -22.76 -10.10
N VAL A 200 -24.53 -21.43 -10.10
CA VAL A 200 -25.55 -20.60 -9.45
C VAL A 200 -26.94 -21.18 -9.79
N VAL A 201 -27.66 -21.61 -8.73
CA VAL A 201 -28.98 -22.25 -8.70
C VAL A 201 -28.98 -23.79 -8.66
N ASP A 202 -29.07 -24.33 -7.44
CA ASP A 202 -29.51 -25.70 -7.15
C ASP A 202 -31.00 -25.85 -7.56
N PHE A 203 -31.25 -26.17 -8.83
CA PHE A 203 -32.61 -26.42 -9.33
C PHE A 203 -33.14 -27.72 -8.72
N ARG A 204 -33.86 -27.63 -7.60
CA ARG A 204 -34.60 -28.77 -7.06
C ARG A 204 -35.85 -29.01 -7.89
N LEU A 205 -35.95 -30.20 -8.47
CA LEU A 205 -37.10 -30.65 -9.22
C LEU A 205 -38.26 -30.93 -8.25
N ILE A 206 -39.15 -29.94 -8.04
CA ILE A 206 -40.32 -30.06 -7.16
C ILE A 206 -41.45 -30.84 -7.86
N ASP A 207 -41.67 -30.58 -9.15
CA ASP A 207 -42.63 -31.32 -9.97
C ASP A 207 -42.03 -31.58 -11.35
N PRO A 208 -41.81 -32.85 -11.74
CA PRO A 208 -41.33 -33.16 -13.08
C PRO A 208 -42.35 -32.73 -14.14
N PRO A 209 -41.91 -32.21 -15.29
CA PRO A 209 -42.81 -31.79 -16.36
C PRO A 209 -43.63 -32.99 -16.85
N ARG A 210 -44.94 -32.92 -16.66
CA ARG A 210 -45.87 -33.93 -17.18
C ARG A 210 -46.22 -33.58 -18.62
N VAL A 211 -45.98 -34.53 -19.53
CA VAL A 211 -46.51 -34.43 -20.89
C VAL A 211 -48.02 -34.60 -20.84
N SER A 212 -48.77 -33.57 -21.26
CA SER A 212 -50.23 -33.70 -21.42
C SER A 212 -50.50 -34.67 -22.58
N PRO A 213 -51.26 -35.76 -22.37
CA PRO A 213 -51.66 -36.67 -23.44
C PRO A 213 -52.67 -36.02 -24.40
N ARG A 214 -53.24 -34.86 -24.04
CA ARG A 214 -54.18 -34.12 -24.88
C ARG A 214 -53.44 -33.09 -25.73
N PRO A 215 -53.59 -33.11 -27.06
CA PRO A 215 -53.02 -32.09 -27.93
C PRO A 215 -53.65 -30.73 -27.62
N VAL A 216 -52.81 -29.72 -27.37
CA VAL A 216 -53.22 -28.37 -26.95
C VAL A 216 -53.76 -27.55 -28.14
N SER A 217 -53.40 -27.91 -29.37
CA SER A 217 -53.94 -27.34 -30.61
C SER A 217 -53.58 -28.22 -31.83
N PRO A 218 -54.29 -28.10 -32.98
CA PRO A 218 -55.68 -27.72 -33.19
C PRO A 218 -56.66 -28.90 -33.04
N ASN A 219 -57.93 -28.62 -32.74
CA ASN A 219 -58.94 -29.66 -32.53
C ASN A 219 -59.35 -30.32 -33.86
N ARG A 220 -58.67 -31.42 -34.21
CA ARG A 220 -58.82 -32.15 -35.48
C ARG A 220 -60.26 -32.60 -35.74
N LEU A 221 -61.03 -32.84 -34.68
CA LEU A 221 -62.45 -33.22 -34.76
C LEU A 221 -63.35 -32.12 -35.35
N ILE A 222 -63.01 -30.85 -35.14
CA ILE A 222 -63.79 -29.71 -35.67
C ILE A 222 -63.29 -29.32 -37.07
N LEU A 223 -61.98 -29.45 -37.33
CA LEU A 223 -61.40 -29.06 -38.63
C LEU A 223 -61.85 -29.97 -39.77
N LEU A 224 -62.00 -31.28 -39.55
CA LEU A 224 -62.43 -32.22 -40.59
C LEU A 224 -63.83 -31.92 -41.18
N PRO A 225 -64.91 -31.78 -40.38
CA PRO A 225 -66.22 -31.42 -40.93
C PRO A 225 -66.23 -30.02 -41.55
N LEU A 226 -65.48 -29.06 -40.98
CA LEU A 226 -65.36 -27.73 -41.55
C LEU A 226 -64.72 -27.77 -42.94
N ALA A 227 -63.62 -28.52 -43.11
CA ALA A 227 -62.96 -28.68 -44.39
C ALA A 227 -63.88 -29.34 -45.44
N LEU A 228 -64.71 -30.31 -45.03
CA LEU A 228 -65.68 -30.94 -45.93
C LEU A 228 -66.75 -29.94 -46.38
N VAL A 229 -67.30 -29.13 -45.47
CA VAL A 229 -68.28 -28.09 -45.81
C VAL A 229 -67.66 -27.06 -46.76
N VAL A 230 -66.43 -26.61 -46.50
CA VAL A 230 -65.72 -25.66 -47.37
C VAL A 230 -65.46 -26.27 -48.75
N ALA A 231 -65.05 -27.54 -48.84
CA ALA A 231 -64.81 -28.20 -50.11
C ALA A 231 -66.10 -28.36 -50.95
N VAL A 232 -67.22 -28.73 -50.32
CA VAL A 232 -68.53 -28.82 -50.99
C VAL A 232 -68.98 -27.44 -51.46
N ALA A 233 -68.87 -26.43 -50.60
CA ALA A 233 -69.22 -25.04 -50.95
C ALA A 233 -68.37 -24.52 -52.11
N ALA A 234 -67.05 -24.78 -52.10
CA ALA A 234 -66.14 -24.41 -53.18
C ALA A 234 -66.49 -25.14 -54.50
N GLY A 235 -66.84 -26.43 -54.44
CA GLY A 235 -67.29 -27.19 -55.60
C GLY A 235 -68.59 -26.66 -56.21
N LEU A 236 -69.59 -26.36 -55.36
CA LEU A 236 -70.85 -25.74 -55.79
C LEU A 236 -70.62 -24.35 -56.37
N PHE A 237 -69.76 -23.55 -55.75
CA PHE A 237 -69.40 -22.22 -56.23
C PHE A 237 -68.71 -22.29 -57.60
N ALA A 238 -67.76 -23.21 -57.79
CA ALA A 238 -67.11 -23.45 -59.07
C ALA A 238 -68.11 -23.90 -60.16
N ALA A 239 -69.04 -24.78 -59.80
CA ALA A 239 -70.12 -25.21 -60.71
C ALA A 239 -71.04 -24.05 -61.09
N PHE A 240 -71.40 -23.19 -60.13
CA PHE A 240 -72.19 -21.99 -60.35
C PHE A 240 -71.50 -21.01 -61.30
N VAL A 241 -70.23 -20.68 -61.04
CA VAL A 241 -69.43 -19.81 -61.94
C VAL A 241 -69.31 -20.43 -63.34
N GLY A 242 -69.08 -21.74 -63.43
CA GLY A 242 -69.05 -22.46 -64.70
C GLY A 242 -70.37 -22.38 -65.47
N SER A 243 -71.50 -22.48 -64.77
CA SER A 243 -72.83 -22.33 -65.38
C SER A 243 -73.09 -20.91 -65.88
N GLN A 244 -72.58 -19.90 -65.17
CA GLN A 244 -72.75 -18.51 -65.57
C GLN A 244 -71.92 -18.12 -66.80
N LEU A 245 -70.75 -18.75 -66.98
CA LEU A 245 -69.86 -18.54 -68.14
C LEU A 245 -70.38 -19.21 -69.42
N ARG A 246 -71.26 -20.22 -69.31
CA ARG A 246 -71.89 -20.91 -70.45
C ARG A 246 -73.41 -20.97 -70.24
N PRO A 247 -74.13 -19.85 -70.42
CA PRO A 247 -75.58 -19.88 -70.35
C PRO A 247 -76.12 -20.76 -71.49
N VAL A 248 -76.79 -21.85 -71.13
CA VAL A 248 -77.49 -22.74 -72.07
C VAL A 248 -78.99 -22.56 -71.84
N PHE A 249 -79.74 -22.35 -72.92
CA PHE A 249 -81.20 -22.27 -72.88
C PHE A 249 -81.76 -23.70 -72.92
N ASN A 250 -82.51 -24.09 -71.90
CA ASN A 250 -83.07 -25.45 -71.81
C ASN A 250 -84.49 -25.54 -72.40
N ASP A 251 -85.18 -24.40 -72.53
CA ASP A 251 -86.54 -24.33 -73.06
C ASP A 251 -86.62 -23.38 -74.25
N ALA A 252 -87.40 -23.80 -75.24
CA ALA A 252 -87.77 -23.00 -76.40
C ALA A 252 -88.50 -21.71 -75.97
N GLN A 253 -89.32 -21.78 -74.93
CA GLN A 253 -90.01 -20.60 -74.40
C GLN A 253 -89.04 -19.60 -73.75
N GLU A 254 -88.01 -20.08 -73.05
CA GLU A 254 -86.97 -19.23 -72.44
C GLU A 254 -86.16 -18.48 -73.52
N LEU A 255 -85.81 -19.18 -74.60
CA LEU A 255 -85.12 -18.58 -75.74
C LEU A 255 -85.96 -17.47 -76.38
N ARG A 256 -87.27 -17.71 -76.59
CA ARG A 256 -88.19 -16.70 -77.13
C ARG A 256 -88.29 -15.47 -76.23
N ALA A 257 -88.44 -15.68 -74.92
CA ALA A 257 -88.59 -14.60 -73.96
C ALA A 257 -87.36 -13.69 -73.88
N LYS A 258 -86.15 -14.26 -73.97
CA LYS A 258 -84.89 -13.49 -73.89
C LYS A 258 -84.46 -12.87 -75.23
N THR A 259 -84.75 -13.51 -76.36
CA THR A 259 -84.32 -13.02 -77.69
C THR A 259 -85.36 -12.17 -78.40
N GLY A 260 -86.64 -12.25 -78.01
CA GLY A 260 -87.74 -11.50 -78.62
C GLY A 260 -88.13 -11.94 -80.04
N LEU A 261 -87.51 -13.01 -80.56
CA LEU A 261 -87.72 -13.51 -81.92
C LEU A 261 -88.78 -14.64 -81.93
N PRO A 262 -89.67 -14.70 -82.94
CA PRO A 262 -90.63 -15.80 -83.08
C PRO A 262 -89.91 -17.11 -83.41
N LEU A 263 -90.17 -18.17 -82.63
CA LEU A 263 -89.67 -19.52 -82.92
C LEU A 263 -90.40 -20.11 -84.13
N LEU A 264 -89.65 -20.58 -85.13
CA LEU A 264 -90.17 -21.20 -86.34
C LEU A 264 -90.51 -22.69 -86.16
N GLY A 265 -89.99 -23.33 -85.11
CA GLY A 265 -90.23 -24.74 -84.78
C GLY A 265 -89.20 -25.25 -83.77
N VAL A 266 -89.49 -26.38 -83.14
CA VAL A 266 -88.57 -27.10 -82.24
C VAL A 266 -88.29 -28.46 -82.87
N VAL A 267 -87.01 -28.81 -83.03
CA VAL A 267 -86.62 -30.14 -83.51
C VAL A 267 -86.23 -30.96 -82.29
N SER A 268 -86.90 -32.09 -82.09
CA SER A 268 -86.51 -33.05 -81.06
C SER A 268 -85.13 -33.62 -81.39
N MET A 269 -84.19 -33.49 -80.46
CA MET A 269 -82.87 -34.11 -80.61
C MET A 269 -83.02 -35.64 -80.58
N ILE A 270 -82.54 -36.30 -81.64
CA ILE A 270 -82.41 -37.76 -81.67
C ILE A 270 -81.04 -38.09 -81.07
N LEU A 271 -81.02 -38.71 -79.88
CA LEU A 271 -79.77 -39.05 -79.21
C LEU A 271 -79.01 -40.09 -80.03
N THR A 272 -77.82 -39.75 -80.47
CA THR A 272 -76.89 -40.69 -81.12
C THR A 272 -76.27 -41.60 -80.06
N ASP A 273 -75.89 -42.84 -80.41
CA ASP A 273 -75.23 -43.77 -79.47
C ASP A 273 -73.96 -43.17 -78.83
N ASP A 274 -73.25 -42.29 -79.54
CA ASP A 274 -72.09 -41.56 -79.02
C ASP A 274 -72.46 -40.52 -77.95
N ASP A 275 -73.61 -39.87 -78.07
CA ASP A 275 -74.11 -38.93 -77.06
C ASP A 275 -74.53 -39.69 -75.79
N GLN A 276 -75.18 -40.85 -75.94
CA GLN A 276 -75.49 -41.71 -74.79
C GLN A 276 -74.22 -42.21 -74.09
N ARG A 277 -73.16 -42.56 -74.82
CA ARG A 277 -71.87 -42.96 -74.23
C ARG A 277 -71.22 -41.80 -73.48
N ARG A 278 -71.29 -40.57 -74.02
CA ARG A 278 -70.77 -39.36 -73.36
C ARG A 278 -71.53 -39.03 -72.08
N GLU A 279 -72.86 -39.11 -72.09
CA GLU A 279 -73.68 -38.90 -70.90
C GLU A 279 -73.41 -39.95 -69.81
N ARG A 280 -73.32 -41.23 -70.20
CA ARG A 280 -72.94 -42.31 -69.28
C ARG A 280 -71.55 -42.07 -68.68
N SER A 281 -70.58 -41.66 -69.49
CA SER A 281 -69.22 -41.35 -69.01
C SER A 281 -69.21 -40.16 -68.05
N ASN A 282 -69.93 -39.08 -68.36
CA ASN A 282 -70.02 -37.91 -67.46
C ASN A 282 -70.73 -38.24 -66.15
N ARG A 283 -71.82 -39.02 -66.20
CA ARG A 283 -72.52 -39.49 -65.00
C ARG A 283 -71.62 -40.40 -64.17
N MET A 284 -70.86 -41.29 -64.82
CA MET A 284 -69.90 -42.15 -64.14
C MET A 284 -68.76 -41.35 -63.50
N ARG A 285 -68.24 -40.32 -64.18
CA ARG A 285 -67.24 -39.39 -63.60
C ARG A 285 -67.78 -38.66 -62.38
N PHE A 286 -69.04 -38.23 -62.39
CA PHE A 286 -69.69 -37.62 -61.25
C PHE A 286 -69.83 -38.59 -60.07
N TYR A 287 -70.27 -39.83 -60.31
CA TYR A 287 -70.35 -40.86 -59.27
C TYR A 287 -68.98 -41.24 -58.72
N PHE A 288 -67.96 -41.40 -59.57
CA PHE A 288 -66.59 -41.64 -59.11
C PHE A 288 -66.00 -40.45 -58.34
N GLY A 289 -66.29 -39.21 -58.76
CA GLY A 289 -65.83 -38.01 -58.06
C GLY A 289 -66.46 -37.87 -56.67
N THR A 290 -67.78 -38.02 -56.57
CA THR A 290 -68.51 -37.98 -55.28
C THR A 290 -68.14 -39.15 -54.38
N GLY A 291 -68.04 -40.36 -54.93
CA GLY A 291 -67.58 -41.54 -54.20
C GLY A 291 -66.13 -41.41 -53.71
N GLY A 292 -65.23 -40.86 -54.53
CA GLY A 292 -63.84 -40.60 -54.17
C GLY A 292 -63.71 -39.56 -53.04
N LEU A 293 -64.52 -38.50 -53.09
CA LEU A 293 -64.59 -37.51 -52.01
C LEU A 293 -65.00 -38.17 -50.68
N LEU A 294 -66.09 -38.94 -50.67
CA LEU A 294 -66.55 -39.64 -49.47
C LEU A 294 -65.54 -40.66 -48.95
N ALA A 295 -64.93 -41.45 -49.85
CA ALA A 295 -63.89 -42.41 -49.49
C ALA A 295 -62.67 -41.72 -48.86
N SER A 296 -62.20 -40.61 -49.45
CA SER A 296 -61.08 -39.84 -48.91
C SER A 296 -61.39 -39.24 -47.53
N TYR A 297 -62.63 -38.77 -47.32
CA TYR A 297 -63.08 -38.27 -46.03
C TYR A 297 -63.12 -39.37 -44.97
N LEU A 298 -63.64 -40.56 -45.31
CA LEU A 298 -63.63 -41.70 -44.39
C LEU A 298 -62.22 -42.15 -44.02
N VAL A 299 -61.29 -42.21 -44.98
CA VAL A 299 -59.88 -42.52 -44.72
C VAL A 299 -59.25 -41.46 -43.81
N ALA A 300 -59.51 -40.17 -44.05
CA ALA A 300 -59.03 -39.09 -43.18
C ALA A 300 -59.60 -39.20 -41.75
N MET A 301 -60.88 -39.56 -41.61
CA MET A 301 -61.53 -39.74 -40.31
C MET A 301 -60.96 -40.93 -39.53
N ILE A 302 -60.72 -42.06 -40.22
CA ILE A 302 -60.11 -43.27 -39.63
C ILE A 302 -58.65 -43.03 -39.24
N THR A 303 -57.86 -42.34 -40.08
CA THR A 303 -56.47 -42.03 -39.75
C THR A 303 -56.36 -41.11 -38.53
N VAL A 304 -57.23 -40.09 -38.43
CA VAL A 304 -57.28 -39.22 -37.25
C VAL A 304 -57.75 -39.96 -36.01
N SER A 305 -58.73 -40.87 -36.11
CA SER A 305 -59.19 -41.65 -34.96
C SER A 305 -58.13 -42.63 -34.44
N ILE A 306 -57.37 -43.27 -35.33
CA ILE A 306 -56.24 -44.13 -34.97
C ILE A 306 -55.12 -43.32 -34.30
N LEU A 307 -54.80 -42.14 -34.86
CA LEU A 307 -53.80 -41.24 -34.26
C LEU A 307 -54.24 -40.74 -32.88
N ALA A 308 -55.53 -40.42 -32.70
CA ALA A 308 -56.07 -40.02 -31.41
C ALA A 308 -56.05 -41.18 -30.41
N ALA A 309 -56.41 -42.40 -30.82
CA ALA A 309 -56.36 -43.58 -29.96
C ALA A 309 -54.92 -43.93 -29.52
N ARG A 310 -53.94 -43.79 -30.41
CA ARG A 310 -52.51 -43.99 -30.11
C ARG A 310 -51.91 -42.93 -29.17
N GLN A 311 -52.54 -41.78 -29.02
CA GLN A 311 -52.09 -40.73 -28.08
C GLN A 311 -52.65 -40.92 -26.66
N ILE A 312 -53.65 -41.78 -26.50
CA ILE A 312 -54.35 -42.00 -25.22
C ILE A 312 -53.82 -43.24 -24.47
N GLY A 313 -53.07 -44.13 -25.13
CA GLY A 313 -52.39 -45.28 -24.51
C GLY A 313 -50.89 -45.03 -24.40
#